data_AF-A0A2D5TIX9-F1
#
_entry.id   AF-A0A2D5TIX9-F1
#
_cell.length_a   1.000
_cell.length_b   1.000
_cell.length_c   1.000
_cell.angle_alpha   90.00
_cell.angle_beta   90.00
_cell.angle_gamma   90.00
#
_symmetry.space_group_name_H-M   'P 1'
#
loop_
_entity.id
_entity.type
_entity.pdbx_description
1 polymer ?
#
loop_
_entity_poly.entity_id
_entity_poly.type
_entity_poly.pdbx_seq_one_letter_code
_entity_poly.pdbx_strand_id
1 'polypeptide(L)'
;MTEIKLYNTKTNKKEVFTPLDAKDVRMYVCGPTVYDRAHIGNARPVIVFDVLYRLLRKVYDTDHVRYARNFTDVDDKINAAAAARKAAGATETLEELISQRTEETIAWYLADMGELGNLEPDHAPRATEFIQEMIDMSITLIAEGHAYEAEGHVLFDVTSYKNYGSLSGRSVDDMIAGARIEVAPYKRNPMDFVLWKPSDANQPGWQSPWGRGRPGWHIECSAMAEKLFGKRFDIHGGGLDLAFPHHENEKAQSCACGVEEDFAQVWMHNEMLQVEGKKMSKSLGNFFSVRALIDQGYSGEVIRLVFLGTHYRKPMDWTDKKAKEAEATLRKAARLFSSTPFPKSWLNTSDVEVPQEFVEALANDLNTSLALTFIRKYLKEGDKLKLASSLELLGFNLDSLITSFANLELSSPEDKYVKSNALLPYGEVMDSTLLELANRLRTSRQQAMQTKDFASVDALKLALTNAGVSVQMSKDNVVLEPTTRFDKSKLENLL
;
A
#
# COMPACT_ATOMS: atom_id res chain seq x y z
N MET A 1 -25.86 -13.96 1.51
CA MET A 1 -24.77 -13.29 0.79
C MET A 1 -24.65 -11.90 1.37
N THR A 2 -23.45 -11.49 1.80
CA THR A 2 -23.25 -10.17 2.43
C THR A 2 -23.42 -9.06 1.39
N GLU A 3 -24.28 -8.08 1.66
CA GLU A 3 -24.47 -6.91 0.79
C GLU A 3 -23.26 -5.97 0.92
N ILE A 4 -22.55 -5.73 -0.18
CA ILE A 4 -21.45 -4.76 -0.24
C ILE A 4 -22.01 -3.41 -0.66
N LYS A 5 -21.59 -2.36 0.04
CA LYS A 5 -21.83 -0.96 -0.31
C LYS A 5 -20.51 -0.24 -0.50
N LEU A 6 -20.36 0.47 -1.61
CA LEU A 6 -19.14 1.23 -1.93
C LEU A 6 -19.51 2.68 -2.19
N TYR A 7 -18.66 3.61 -1.77
CA TYR A 7 -18.78 5.00 -2.20
C TYR A 7 -18.29 5.15 -3.63
N ASN A 8 -19.21 5.54 -4.50
CA ASN A 8 -18.93 5.76 -5.90
C ASN A 8 -18.62 7.24 -6.14
N THR A 9 -17.39 7.52 -6.59
CA THR A 9 -16.93 8.88 -6.85
C THR A 9 -17.78 9.57 -7.91
N LYS A 10 -18.24 8.80 -8.92
CA LYS A 10 -19.13 9.28 -9.98
C LYS A 10 -20.43 9.88 -9.45
N THR A 11 -21.03 9.28 -8.42
CA THR A 11 -22.36 9.68 -7.91
C THR A 11 -22.28 10.42 -6.58
N ASN A 12 -21.09 10.48 -5.97
CA ASN A 12 -20.84 11.02 -4.64
C ASN A 12 -21.72 10.42 -3.54
N LYS A 13 -22.06 9.14 -3.67
CA LYS A 13 -22.92 8.42 -2.72
C LYS A 13 -22.38 7.04 -2.44
N LYS A 14 -22.75 6.52 -1.27
CA LYS A 14 -22.57 5.10 -0.95
C LYS A 14 -23.72 4.32 -1.58
N GLU A 15 -23.41 3.37 -2.42
CA GLU A 15 -24.37 2.61 -3.24
C GLU A 15 -24.16 1.11 -3.03
N VAL A 16 -25.21 0.32 -3.21
CA VAL A 16 -25.08 -1.14 -3.21
C VAL A 16 -24.28 -1.55 -4.44
N PHE A 17 -23.19 -2.28 -4.22
CA PHE A 17 -22.39 -2.84 -5.29
C PHE A 17 -23.05 -4.10 -5.83
N THR A 18 -23.49 -4.04 -7.09
CA THR A 18 -24.02 -5.19 -7.84
C THR A 18 -23.08 -5.46 -9.02
N PRO A 19 -22.35 -6.58 -9.04
CA PRO A 19 -21.43 -6.88 -10.12
C PRO A 19 -22.18 -7.12 -11.43
N LEU A 20 -21.52 -6.85 -12.56
CA LEU A 20 -22.02 -7.16 -13.92
C LEU A 20 -22.26 -8.67 -14.05
N ASP A 21 -21.34 -9.47 -13.51
CA ASP A 21 -21.45 -10.92 -13.36
C ASP A 21 -20.89 -11.31 -11.98
N ALA A 22 -21.71 -11.93 -11.14
CA ALA A 22 -21.29 -12.40 -9.81
C ALA A 22 -20.25 -13.53 -9.85
N LYS A 23 -20.03 -14.14 -11.02
CA LYS A 23 -19.00 -15.14 -11.26
C LYS A 23 -17.74 -14.58 -11.93
N ASP A 24 -17.70 -13.29 -12.24
CA ASP A 24 -16.57 -12.61 -12.87
C ASP A 24 -16.52 -11.12 -12.51
N VAL A 25 -16.29 -10.83 -11.23
CA VAL A 25 -16.10 -9.49 -10.69
C VAL A 25 -14.73 -8.96 -11.07
N ARG A 26 -14.67 -7.88 -11.86
CA ARG A 26 -13.45 -7.34 -12.44
C ARG A 26 -13.06 -6.00 -11.81
N MET A 27 -11.89 -5.95 -11.20
CA MET A 27 -11.34 -4.76 -10.56
C MET A 27 -10.03 -4.33 -11.23
N TYR A 28 -9.96 -3.08 -11.68
CA TYR A 28 -8.74 -2.48 -12.22
C TYR A 28 -8.28 -1.34 -11.30
N VAL A 29 -7.01 -1.32 -10.90
CA VAL A 29 -6.42 -0.26 -10.07
C VAL A 29 -5.18 0.28 -10.75
N CYS A 30 -5.14 1.59 -10.99
CA CYS A 30 -3.97 2.24 -11.59
C CYS A 30 -2.73 2.03 -10.71
N GLY A 31 -1.68 1.46 -11.31
CA GLY A 31 -0.44 1.14 -10.62
C GLY A 31 0.63 2.24 -10.72
N PRO A 32 1.88 1.94 -10.31
CA PRO A 32 2.92 2.94 -10.20
C PRO A 32 3.61 3.23 -11.55
N THR A 33 4.14 4.44 -11.68
CA THR A 33 5.22 4.72 -12.65
C THR A 33 6.53 4.22 -12.10
N VAL A 34 7.19 3.30 -12.81
CA VAL A 34 8.34 2.54 -12.27
C VAL A 34 9.68 3.21 -12.57
N TYR A 35 9.85 4.44 -12.11
CA TYR A 35 11.09 5.22 -12.30
C TYR A 35 11.95 5.37 -11.05
N ASP A 36 11.40 5.16 -9.86
CA ASP A 36 12.06 5.31 -8.56
C ASP A 36 11.34 4.44 -7.52
N ARG A 37 11.90 4.31 -6.32
CA ARG A 37 11.28 3.53 -5.25
C ARG A 37 9.99 4.16 -4.76
N ALA A 38 8.95 3.34 -4.59
CA ALA A 38 7.62 3.80 -4.17
C ALA A 38 7.62 4.39 -2.77
N HIS A 39 6.89 5.49 -2.61
CA HIS A 39 6.64 6.12 -1.33
C HIS A 39 5.41 5.60 -0.63
N ILE A 40 5.30 5.89 0.66
CA ILE A 40 4.17 5.42 1.49
C ILE A 40 2.81 5.94 0.98
N GLY A 41 2.80 7.01 0.19
CA GLY A 41 1.63 7.47 -0.54
C GLY A 41 1.19 6.50 -1.64
N ASN A 42 2.14 5.92 -2.40
CA ASN A 42 1.84 4.89 -3.41
C ASN A 42 1.39 3.57 -2.78
N ALA A 43 1.86 3.25 -1.57
CA ALA A 43 1.45 2.05 -0.84
C ALA A 43 -0.01 2.10 -0.38
N ARG A 44 -0.58 3.31 -0.21
CA ARG A 44 -1.93 3.48 0.31
C ARG A 44 -3.02 2.85 -0.56
N PRO A 45 -3.12 3.16 -1.86
CA PRO A 45 -4.07 2.48 -2.73
C PRO A 45 -3.88 0.97 -2.69
N VAL A 46 -2.63 0.47 -2.72
CA VAL A 46 -2.36 -0.98 -2.70
C VAL A 46 -2.97 -1.67 -1.49
N ILE A 47 -2.80 -1.13 -0.28
CA ILE A 47 -3.40 -1.69 0.94
C ILE A 47 -4.93 -1.61 0.91
N VAL A 48 -5.49 -0.49 0.45
CA VAL A 48 -6.95 -0.29 0.40
C VAL A 48 -7.61 -1.29 -0.56
N PHE A 49 -7.04 -1.42 -1.76
CA PHE A 49 -7.57 -2.30 -2.79
C PHE A 49 -7.24 -3.78 -2.52
N ASP A 50 -6.18 -4.09 -1.77
CA ASP A 50 -5.95 -5.45 -1.26
C ASP A 50 -7.06 -5.87 -0.28
N VAL A 51 -7.47 -5.00 0.66
CA VAL A 51 -8.61 -5.29 1.55
C VAL A 51 -9.90 -5.46 0.75
N LEU A 52 -10.13 -4.64 -0.28
CA LEU A 52 -11.29 -4.81 -1.16
C LEU A 52 -11.23 -6.14 -1.92
N TYR A 53 -10.09 -6.49 -2.50
CA TYR A 53 -9.90 -7.74 -3.22
C TYR A 53 -10.17 -8.95 -2.34
N ARG A 54 -9.63 -8.95 -1.10
CA ARG A 54 -9.90 -9.99 -0.10
C ARG A 54 -11.37 -10.08 0.28
N LEU A 55 -12.05 -8.94 0.47
CA LEU A 55 -13.49 -8.90 0.74
C LEU A 55 -14.31 -9.45 -0.43
N LEU A 56 -14.00 -9.04 -1.67
CA LEU A 56 -14.69 -9.52 -2.87
C LEU A 56 -14.54 -11.03 -2.99
N ARG A 57 -13.32 -11.57 -2.85
CA ARG A 57 -13.07 -13.02 -2.88
C ARG A 57 -13.79 -13.76 -1.76
N LYS A 58 -13.99 -13.13 -0.59
CA LYS A 58 -14.77 -13.72 0.52
C LYS A 58 -16.27 -13.76 0.22
N VAL A 59 -16.81 -12.80 -0.52
CA VAL A 59 -18.25 -12.68 -0.80
C VAL A 59 -18.68 -13.40 -2.08
N TYR A 60 -17.82 -13.39 -3.10
CA TYR A 60 -18.10 -13.93 -4.43
C TYR A 60 -17.34 -15.21 -4.75
N ASP A 61 -16.48 -15.72 -3.86
CA ASP A 61 -15.50 -16.79 -4.09
C ASP A 61 -14.23 -16.32 -4.81
N THR A 62 -13.13 -17.05 -4.57
CA THR A 62 -11.80 -16.67 -5.04
C THR A 62 -11.68 -16.68 -6.56
N ASP A 63 -12.35 -17.62 -7.22
CA ASP A 63 -12.20 -17.86 -8.67
C ASP A 63 -13.13 -16.96 -9.49
N HIS A 64 -13.98 -16.17 -8.82
CA HIS A 64 -14.93 -15.26 -9.44
C HIS A 64 -14.47 -13.80 -9.40
N VAL A 65 -13.27 -13.50 -8.91
CA VAL A 65 -12.76 -12.14 -8.80
C VAL A 65 -11.43 -12.02 -9.53
N ARG A 66 -11.37 -11.12 -10.51
CA ARG A 66 -10.14 -10.79 -11.23
C ARG A 66 -9.69 -9.38 -10.92
N TYR A 67 -8.43 -9.24 -10.53
CA TYR A 67 -7.79 -7.98 -10.20
C TYR A 67 -6.64 -7.69 -11.17
N ALA A 68 -6.62 -6.50 -11.77
CA ALA A 68 -5.49 -5.98 -12.55
C ALA A 68 -4.90 -4.70 -11.93
N ARG A 69 -3.56 -4.60 -11.95
CA ARG A 69 -2.81 -3.38 -11.62
C ARG A 69 -1.62 -3.22 -12.55
N ASN A 70 -1.63 -2.20 -13.39
CA ASN A 70 -0.59 -2.01 -14.39
C ASN A 70 0.75 -1.54 -13.80
N PHE A 71 1.79 -1.60 -14.62
CA PHE A 71 3.02 -0.84 -14.44
C PHE A 71 3.17 0.15 -15.59
N THR A 72 3.29 1.45 -15.28
CA THR A 72 3.65 2.46 -16.28
C THR A 72 5.17 2.47 -16.42
N ASP A 73 5.65 1.77 -17.43
CA ASP A 73 7.06 1.63 -17.81
C ASP A 73 7.44 2.49 -19.04
N VAL A 74 6.59 3.45 -19.39
CA VAL A 74 6.84 4.48 -20.41
C VAL A 74 6.67 5.86 -19.79
N ASP A 75 7.75 6.45 -19.29
CA ASP A 75 7.72 7.79 -18.68
C ASP A 75 9.03 8.55 -18.90
N ASP A 76 8.93 9.88 -19.03
CA ASP A 76 10.11 10.72 -19.29
C ASP A 76 11.12 10.68 -18.12
N LYS A 77 10.70 10.36 -16.89
CA LYS A 77 11.61 10.17 -15.74
C LYS A 77 12.42 8.87 -15.83
N ILE A 78 11.85 7.80 -16.40
CA ILE A 78 12.59 6.56 -16.66
C ILE A 78 13.71 6.86 -17.67
N ASN A 79 13.35 7.57 -18.76
CA ASN A 79 14.29 8.00 -19.79
C ASN A 79 15.41 8.89 -19.22
N ALA A 80 15.05 9.86 -18.38
CA ALA A 80 16.03 10.75 -17.74
C ALA A 80 17.00 9.98 -16.81
N ALA A 81 16.50 9.01 -16.05
CA ALA A 81 17.34 8.16 -15.19
C ALA A 81 18.32 7.30 -16.01
N ALA A 82 17.84 6.72 -17.11
CA ALA A 82 18.68 5.95 -18.04
C ALA A 82 19.74 6.83 -18.72
N ALA A 83 19.35 8.02 -19.19
CA ALA A 83 20.28 8.99 -19.81
C ALA A 83 21.36 9.45 -18.82
N ALA A 84 21.03 9.65 -17.55
CA ALA A 84 22.01 9.99 -16.52
C ALA A 84 23.04 8.87 -16.30
N ARG A 85 22.61 7.60 -16.29
CA ARG A 85 23.52 6.44 -16.24
C ARG A 85 24.43 6.38 -17.47
N LYS A 86 23.88 6.65 -18.65
CA LYS A 86 24.64 6.70 -19.90
C LYS A 86 25.72 7.79 -19.85
N ALA A 87 25.36 8.99 -19.39
CA ALA A 87 26.29 10.10 -19.22
C ALA A 87 27.38 9.82 -18.17
N ALA A 88 27.10 8.97 -17.17
CA ALA A 88 28.05 8.52 -16.16
C ALA A 88 29.00 7.40 -16.63
N GLY A 89 28.92 6.97 -17.90
CA GLY A 89 29.86 6.03 -18.50
C GLY A 89 29.34 4.59 -18.68
N ALA A 90 28.04 4.35 -18.52
CA ALA A 90 27.45 3.04 -18.81
C ALA A 90 27.64 2.64 -20.28
N THR A 91 28.04 1.39 -20.52
CA THR A 91 28.39 0.90 -21.87
C THR A 91 27.18 0.43 -22.66
N GLU A 92 26.12 0.01 -21.96
CA GLU A 92 24.84 -0.45 -22.48
C GLU A 92 24.13 0.62 -23.32
N THR A 93 23.28 0.19 -24.24
CA THR A 93 22.39 1.07 -25.01
C THR A 93 21.40 1.78 -24.10
N LEU A 94 20.79 2.87 -24.59
CA LEU A 94 19.81 3.60 -23.79
C LEU A 94 18.57 2.75 -23.49
N GLU A 95 18.15 1.95 -24.46
CA GLU A 95 17.06 0.99 -24.36
C GLU A 95 17.33 -0.07 -23.29
N GLU A 96 18.54 -0.62 -23.24
CA GLU A 96 18.94 -1.56 -22.19
C GLU A 96 18.92 -0.90 -20.80
N LEU A 97 19.38 0.35 -20.68
CA LEU A 97 19.36 1.08 -19.41
C LEU A 97 17.93 1.41 -18.95
N ILE A 98 17.01 1.72 -19.88
CA ILE A 98 15.58 1.90 -19.60
C ILE A 98 14.97 0.60 -19.08
N SER A 99 15.25 -0.52 -19.77
CA SER A 99 14.76 -1.85 -19.36
C SER A 99 15.30 -2.24 -18.00
N GLN A 100 16.62 -2.11 -17.76
CA GLN A 100 17.22 -2.39 -16.45
C GLN A 100 16.62 -1.53 -15.34
N ARG A 101 16.39 -0.24 -15.59
CA ARG A 101 15.77 0.66 -14.61
C ARG A 101 14.35 0.21 -14.28
N THR A 102 13.59 -0.18 -15.30
CA THR A 102 12.21 -0.67 -15.18
C THR A 102 12.14 -1.96 -14.36
N GLU A 103 12.98 -2.95 -14.66
CA GLU A 103 13.01 -4.21 -13.90
C GLU A 103 13.44 -3.99 -12.45
N GLU A 104 14.44 -3.14 -12.22
CA GLU A 104 14.93 -2.79 -10.88
C GLU A 104 13.81 -2.19 -10.01
N THR A 105 13.08 -1.21 -10.54
CA THR A 105 12.03 -0.49 -9.81
C THR A 105 10.76 -1.32 -9.65
N ILE A 106 10.40 -2.17 -10.63
CA ILE A 106 9.35 -3.17 -10.47
C ILE A 106 9.71 -4.14 -9.35
N ALA A 107 10.93 -4.69 -9.34
CA ALA A 107 11.37 -5.61 -8.30
C ALA A 107 11.33 -4.96 -6.91
N TRP A 108 11.77 -3.71 -6.77
CA TRP A 108 11.65 -2.97 -5.51
C TRP A 108 10.19 -2.76 -5.10
N TYR A 109 9.33 -2.40 -6.04
CA TYR A 109 7.92 -2.19 -5.76
C TYR A 109 7.24 -3.48 -5.26
N LEU A 110 7.46 -4.60 -5.94
CA LEU A 110 6.90 -5.90 -5.55
C LEU A 110 7.40 -6.33 -4.18
N ALA A 111 8.71 -6.22 -3.92
CA ALA A 111 9.27 -6.52 -2.62
C ALA A 111 8.67 -5.64 -1.51
N ASP A 112 8.63 -4.32 -1.72
CA ASP A 112 8.12 -3.38 -0.72
C ASP A 112 6.61 -3.57 -0.46
N MET A 113 5.80 -3.82 -1.49
CA MET A 113 4.36 -4.07 -1.33
C MET A 113 4.07 -5.45 -0.72
N GLY A 114 4.91 -6.44 -1.01
CA GLY A 114 4.84 -7.78 -0.42
C GLY A 114 5.12 -7.78 1.09
N GLU A 115 6.10 -7.00 1.55
CA GLU A 115 6.39 -6.77 2.98
C GLU A 115 5.17 -6.19 3.73
N LEU A 116 4.30 -5.45 3.03
CA LEU A 116 3.05 -4.91 3.59
C LEU A 116 1.89 -5.92 3.58
N GLY A 117 2.12 -7.19 3.22
CA GLY A 117 1.11 -8.26 3.22
C GLY A 117 0.08 -8.18 2.09
N ASN A 118 0.35 -7.40 1.04
CA ASN A 118 -0.56 -7.28 -0.09
C ASN A 118 -0.50 -8.51 -1.00
N LEU A 119 -1.65 -8.92 -1.53
CA LEU A 119 -1.72 -9.90 -2.61
C LEU A 119 -1.29 -9.25 -3.93
N GLU A 120 -0.66 -10.04 -4.79
CA GLU A 120 -0.46 -9.65 -6.18
C GLU A 120 -1.79 -9.71 -6.95
N PRO A 121 -1.97 -8.83 -7.95
CA PRO A 121 -3.09 -8.91 -8.88
C PRO A 121 -2.99 -10.18 -9.75
N ASP A 122 -4.12 -10.62 -10.28
CA ASP A 122 -4.18 -11.68 -11.30
C ASP A 122 -3.50 -11.24 -12.60
N HIS A 123 -3.51 -9.93 -12.88
CA HIS A 123 -2.85 -9.32 -14.03
C HIS A 123 -2.01 -8.09 -13.64
N ALA A 124 -0.76 -8.05 -14.07
CA ALA A 124 0.14 -6.92 -13.89
C ALA A 124 0.69 -6.41 -15.24
N PRO A 125 -0.18 -5.88 -16.14
CA PRO A 125 0.21 -5.51 -17.50
C PRO A 125 1.20 -4.35 -17.50
N ARG A 126 2.17 -4.37 -18.43
CA ARG A 126 3.10 -3.26 -18.64
C ARG A 126 2.66 -2.42 -19.84
N ALA A 127 2.80 -1.10 -19.76
CA ALA A 127 2.40 -0.21 -20.86
C ALA A 127 3.13 -0.56 -22.17
N THR A 128 4.41 -0.94 -22.11
CA THR A 128 5.20 -1.36 -23.28
C THR A 128 4.66 -2.61 -24.00
N GLU A 129 3.85 -3.44 -23.34
CA GLU A 129 3.27 -4.68 -23.91
C GLU A 129 1.96 -4.42 -24.66
N PHE A 130 1.36 -3.23 -24.53
CA PHE A 130 0.02 -2.89 -25.04
C PHE A 130 0.05 -1.70 -26.01
N ILE A 131 1.20 -1.44 -26.64
CA ILE A 131 1.37 -0.30 -27.55
C ILE A 131 0.42 -0.37 -28.74
N GLN A 132 0.18 -1.57 -29.28
CA GLN A 132 -0.73 -1.72 -30.42
C GLN A 132 -2.17 -1.36 -30.02
N GLU A 133 -2.63 -1.82 -28.86
CA GLU A 133 -3.96 -1.47 -28.33
C GLU A 133 -4.12 0.05 -28.12
N MET A 134 -3.07 0.75 -27.67
CA MET A 134 -3.09 2.21 -27.53
C MET A 134 -3.15 2.93 -28.88
N ILE A 135 -2.45 2.41 -29.90
CA ILE A 135 -2.51 2.91 -31.28
C ILE A 135 -3.92 2.69 -31.84
N ASP A 136 -4.48 1.48 -31.71
CA ASP A 136 -5.79 1.11 -32.23
C ASP A 136 -6.91 1.97 -31.60
N MET A 137 -6.83 2.20 -30.28
CA MET A 137 -7.75 3.10 -29.58
C MET A 137 -7.63 4.53 -30.10
N SER A 138 -6.41 5.02 -30.33
CA SER A 138 -6.18 6.36 -30.87
C SER A 138 -6.70 6.51 -32.31
N ILE A 139 -6.56 5.48 -33.16
CA ILE A 139 -7.17 5.44 -34.50
C ILE A 139 -8.69 5.54 -34.40
N THR A 140 -9.30 4.76 -33.51
CA THR A 140 -10.75 4.76 -33.27
C THR A 140 -11.23 6.15 -32.83
N LEU A 141 -10.55 6.77 -31.87
CA LEU A 141 -10.89 8.11 -31.39
C LEU A 141 -10.81 9.17 -32.50
N ILE A 142 -9.84 9.08 -33.40
CA ILE A 142 -9.77 9.98 -34.56
C ILE A 142 -10.96 9.73 -35.51
N ALA A 143 -11.25 8.46 -35.81
CA ALA A 143 -12.34 8.09 -36.72
C ALA A 143 -13.72 8.56 -36.22
N GLU A 144 -13.94 8.50 -34.90
CA GLU A 144 -15.17 8.95 -34.23
C GLU A 144 -15.20 10.48 -33.99
N GLY A 145 -14.16 11.22 -34.38
CA GLY A 145 -14.09 12.67 -34.25
C GLY A 145 -13.80 13.17 -32.83
N HIS A 146 -13.25 12.31 -31.97
CA HIS A 146 -12.88 12.61 -30.58
C HIS A 146 -11.38 12.90 -30.39
N ALA A 147 -10.57 12.68 -31.42
CA ALA A 147 -9.15 13.00 -31.42
C ALA A 147 -8.70 13.62 -32.75
N TYR A 148 -7.54 14.28 -32.73
CA TYR A 148 -6.93 14.87 -33.92
C TYR A 148 -5.41 14.77 -33.90
N GLU A 149 -4.81 14.78 -35.10
CA GLU A 149 -3.37 14.88 -35.27
C GLU A 149 -2.93 16.36 -35.32
N ALA A 150 -1.81 16.67 -34.66
CA ALA A 150 -1.13 17.95 -34.78
C ALA A 150 0.38 17.80 -34.52
N GLU A 151 1.22 18.21 -35.48
CA GLU A 151 2.68 18.18 -35.33
C GLU A 151 3.22 16.79 -34.88
N GLY A 152 2.69 15.70 -35.46
CA GLY A 152 3.05 14.32 -35.11
C GLY A 152 2.50 13.82 -33.76
N HIS A 153 1.77 14.66 -33.02
CA HIS A 153 1.03 14.24 -31.84
C HIS A 153 -0.37 13.78 -32.24
N VAL A 154 -0.96 12.91 -31.42
CA VAL A 154 -2.40 12.67 -31.38
C VAL A 154 -2.93 13.20 -30.07
N LEU A 155 -3.96 14.03 -30.14
CA LEU A 155 -4.60 14.66 -28.98
C LEU A 155 -6.07 14.29 -28.91
N PHE A 156 -6.56 14.07 -27.70
CA PHE A 156 -7.99 14.00 -27.42
C PHE A 156 -8.57 15.41 -27.38
N ASP A 157 -9.64 15.64 -28.13
CA ASP A 157 -10.41 16.88 -28.11
C ASP A 157 -11.42 16.81 -26.95
N VAL A 158 -11.15 17.49 -25.85
CA VAL A 158 -12.04 17.43 -24.67
C VAL A 158 -13.43 18.01 -24.96
N THR A 159 -13.56 18.91 -25.95
CA THR A 159 -14.82 19.55 -26.30
C THR A 159 -15.74 18.62 -27.11
N SER A 160 -15.17 17.61 -27.76
CA SER A 160 -15.91 16.58 -28.48
C SER A 160 -16.71 15.66 -27.54
N TYR A 161 -16.27 15.52 -26.28
CA TYR A 161 -16.91 14.65 -25.28
C TYR A 161 -17.72 15.46 -24.25
N LYS A 162 -19.04 15.50 -24.45
CA LYS A 162 -19.97 16.34 -23.66
C LYS A 162 -19.95 16.09 -22.15
N ASN A 163 -19.55 14.89 -21.71
CA ASN A 163 -19.56 14.49 -20.29
C ASN A 163 -18.19 14.66 -19.62
N TYR A 164 -17.22 15.32 -20.26
CA TYR A 164 -15.90 15.55 -19.70
C TYR A 164 -15.96 16.40 -18.41
N GLY A 165 -15.32 15.93 -17.34
CA GLY A 165 -15.36 16.57 -16.02
C GLY A 165 -16.42 15.99 -15.07
N SER A 166 -17.25 15.05 -15.54
CA SER A 166 -18.35 14.47 -14.77
C SER A 166 -17.89 13.58 -13.61
N LEU A 167 -16.73 12.94 -13.70
CA LEU A 167 -16.21 12.09 -12.61
C LEU A 167 -15.64 12.93 -11.46
N SER A 168 -14.86 13.95 -11.81
CA SER A 168 -14.19 14.85 -10.87
C SER A 168 -15.09 15.97 -10.34
N GLY A 169 -16.25 16.18 -10.96
CA GLY A 169 -17.18 17.26 -10.62
C GLY A 169 -16.66 18.65 -10.99
N ARG A 170 -15.74 18.75 -11.96
CA ARG A 170 -15.14 20.01 -12.41
C ARG A 170 -15.71 20.39 -13.77
N SER A 171 -16.12 21.66 -13.93
CA SER A 171 -16.46 22.18 -15.25
C SER A 171 -15.20 22.51 -16.05
N VAL A 172 -15.23 22.36 -17.37
CA VAL A 172 -14.09 22.70 -18.25
C VAL A 172 -13.70 24.17 -18.12
N ASP A 173 -14.69 25.05 -17.98
CA ASP A 173 -14.47 26.49 -17.83
C ASP A 173 -13.73 26.83 -16.52
N ASP A 174 -14.09 26.20 -15.40
CA ASP A 174 -13.40 26.37 -14.11
C ASP A 174 -11.95 25.87 -14.18
N MET A 175 -11.71 24.79 -14.94
CA MET A 175 -10.38 24.23 -15.14
C MET A 175 -9.49 25.16 -15.98
N ILE A 176 -10.03 25.73 -17.05
CA ILE A 176 -9.34 26.70 -17.91
C ILE A 176 -9.02 27.98 -17.13
N ALA A 177 -9.96 28.49 -16.33
CA ALA A 177 -9.75 29.70 -15.52
C ALA A 177 -8.65 29.52 -14.45
N GLY A 178 -8.45 28.29 -13.96
CA GLY A 178 -7.38 27.95 -13.01
C GLY A 178 -6.02 27.63 -13.68
N ALA A 179 -6.02 27.26 -14.96
CA ALA A 179 -4.82 26.90 -15.71
C ALA A 179 -4.02 28.15 -16.11
N ARG A 180 -3.09 28.57 -15.24
CA ARG A 180 -2.05 29.58 -15.58
C ARG A 180 -0.96 28.97 -16.48
N ILE A 181 -1.33 28.31 -17.57
CA ILE A 181 -0.40 27.55 -18.42
C ILE A 181 -0.45 28.10 -19.84
N GLU A 182 0.73 28.36 -20.39
CA GLU A 182 0.93 28.66 -21.81
C GLU A 182 0.51 27.44 -22.63
N VAL A 183 -0.50 27.60 -23.50
CA VAL A 183 -1.02 26.51 -24.33
C VAL A 183 0.07 26.06 -25.28
N ALA A 184 0.45 24.79 -25.23
CA ALA A 184 1.39 24.25 -26.19
C ALA A 184 0.82 24.46 -27.61
N PRO A 185 1.62 24.95 -28.58
CA PRO A 185 1.12 25.47 -29.85
C PRO A 185 0.35 24.45 -30.70
N TYR A 186 0.60 23.16 -30.49
CA TYR A 186 -0.07 22.05 -31.17
C TYR A 186 -1.47 21.72 -30.60
N LYS A 187 -1.91 22.35 -29.51
CA LYS A 187 -3.24 22.12 -28.92
C LYS A 187 -4.27 23.12 -29.43
N ARG A 188 -5.43 22.63 -29.87
CA ARG A 188 -6.61 23.45 -30.19
C ARG A 188 -7.26 24.01 -28.91
N ASN A 189 -7.29 23.21 -27.85
CA ASN A 189 -7.78 23.62 -26.53
C ASN A 189 -6.71 23.35 -25.44
N PRO A 190 -6.51 24.26 -24.47
CA PRO A 190 -5.58 24.05 -23.35
C PRO A 190 -5.73 22.71 -22.62
N MET A 191 -6.97 22.22 -22.52
CA MET A 191 -7.35 21.01 -21.80
C MET A 191 -7.21 19.73 -22.62
N ASP A 192 -6.99 19.83 -23.93
CA ASP A 192 -6.71 18.67 -24.78
C ASP A 192 -5.48 17.94 -24.26
N PHE A 193 -5.53 16.62 -24.23
CA PHE A 193 -4.46 15.80 -23.68
C PHE A 193 -3.93 14.83 -24.72
N VAL A 194 -2.65 14.49 -24.56
CA VAL A 194 -1.91 13.66 -25.49
C VAL A 194 -2.37 12.20 -25.37
N LEU A 195 -2.72 11.60 -26.51
CA LEU A 195 -2.87 10.17 -26.68
C LEU A 195 -1.56 9.54 -27.19
N TRP A 196 -0.87 10.25 -28.08
CA TRP A 196 0.42 9.84 -28.65
C TRP A 196 1.33 11.05 -28.85
N LYS A 197 2.62 10.94 -28.49
CA LYS A 197 3.63 12.00 -28.69
C LYS A 197 4.83 11.49 -29.51
N PRO A 198 5.42 12.33 -30.40
CA PRO A 198 6.64 12.00 -31.12
C PRO A 198 7.81 11.66 -30.19
N SER A 199 8.63 10.69 -30.61
CA SER A 199 9.87 10.29 -29.93
C SER A 199 11.07 10.49 -30.85
N ASP A 200 12.09 11.17 -30.35
CA ASP A 200 13.37 11.30 -31.06
C ASP A 200 14.23 10.02 -30.95
N ALA A 201 15.43 10.04 -31.53
CA ALA A 201 16.35 8.91 -31.52
C ALA A 201 16.96 8.61 -30.13
N ASN A 202 16.83 9.54 -29.17
CA ASN A 202 17.32 9.40 -27.80
C ASN A 202 16.17 9.09 -26.83
N GLN A 203 14.99 8.75 -27.33
CA GLN A 203 13.82 8.38 -26.55
C GLN A 203 13.26 7.04 -27.03
N PRO A 204 12.67 6.24 -26.13
CA PRO A 204 11.94 5.05 -26.54
C PRO A 204 10.78 5.45 -27.45
N GLY A 205 10.53 4.63 -28.46
CA GLY A 205 9.46 4.89 -29.40
C GLY A 205 9.14 3.69 -30.27
N TRP A 206 7.90 3.66 -30.73
CA TRP A 206 7.31 2.63 -31.57
C TRP A 206 6.77 3.25 -32.85
N GLN A 207 6.71 2.45 -33.91
CA GLN A 207 6.11 2.89 -35.17
C GLN A 207 4.60 2.99 -35.02
N SER A 208 4.02 4.06 -35.59
CA SER A 208 2.59 4.30 -35.62
C SER A 208 2.20 5.00 -36.93
N PRO A 209 0.90 5.10 -37.26
CA PRO A 209 0.45 5.87 -38.43
C PRO A 209 0.90 7.35 -38.42
N TRP A 210 1.20 7.90 -37.26
CA TRP A 210 1.64 9.30 -37.06
C TRP A 210 3.16 9.44 -36.93
N GLY A 211 3.91 8.39 -37.29
CA GLY A 211 5.36 8.33 -37.15
C GLY A 211 5.83 7.69 -35.85
N ARG A 212 7.15 7.75 -35.60
CA ARG A 212 7.75 7.17 -34.38
C ARG A 212 7.35 8.00 -33.16
N GLY A 213 6.78 7.34 -32.16
CA GLY A 213 6.37 8.02 -30.93
C GLY A 213 6.12 7.08 -29.76
N ARG A 214 5.48 7.59 -28.73
CA ARG A 214 5.16 6.88 -27.49
C ARG A 214 3.80 7.33 -26.95
N PRO A 215 3.10 6.48 -26.18
CA PRO A 215 1.79 6.83 -25.64
C PRO A 215 1.85 8.03 -24.68
N GLY A 216 0.71 8.70 -24.55
CA GLY A 216 0.44 9.58 -23.42
C GLY A 216 0.00 8.79 -22.19
N TRP A 217 0.23 9.32 -21.00
CA TRP A 217 0.00 8.58 -19.74
C TRP A 217 -1.42 7.99 -19.59
N HIS A 218 -2.45 8.69 -20.08
CA HIS A 218 -3.86 8.30 -19.87
C HIS A 218 -4.30 7.13 -20.75
N ILE A 219 -3.85 7.05 -22.01
CA ILE A 219 -4.33 6.03 -22.97
C ILE A 219 -3.91 4.62 -22.54
N GLU A 220 -2.82 4.52 -21.76
CA GLU A 220 -2.29 3.26 -21.26
C GLU A 220 -3.37 2.46 -20.50
N CYS A 221 -3.94 3.06 -19.46
CA CYS A 221 -4.89 2.39 -18.58
C CYS A 221 -6.21 2.06 -19.30
N SER A 222 -6.71 2.96 -20.16
CA SER A 222 -7.89 2.72 -20.99
C SER A 222 -7.73 1.48 -21.89
N ALA A 223 -6.62 1.44 -22.65
CA ALA A 223 -6.35 0.35 -23.60
C ALA A 223 -6.09 -0.99 -22.88
N MET A 224 -5.30 -0.98 -21.80
CA MET A 224 -4.99 -2.18 -21.03
C MET A 224 -6.24 -2.76 -20.35
N ALA A 225 -7.05 -1.91 -19.71
CA ALA A 225 -8.27 -2.35 -19.03
C ALA A 225 -9.30 -2.89 -20.04
N GLU A 226 -9.49 -2.22 -21.19
CA GLU A 226 -10.38 -2.74 -22.24
C GLU A 226 -9.91 -4.11 -22.75
N LYS A 227 -8.60 -4.28 -22.96
CA LYS A 227 -8.05 -5.55 -23.44
C LYS A 227 -8.23 -6.70 -22.43
N LEU A 228 -8.11 -6.42 -21.13
CA LEU A 228 -8.21 -7.44 -20.08
C LEU A 228 -9.64 -7.75 -19.67
N PHE A 229 -10.48 -6.73 -19.57
CA PHE A 229 -11.80 -6.80 -18.94
C PHE A 229 -12.95 -6.42 -19.87
N GLY A 230 -12.66 -6.02 -21.10
CA GLY A 230 -13.63 -5.54 -22.06
C GLY A 230 -14.00 -4.08 -21.83
N LYS A 231 -14.91 -3.59 -22.69
CA LYS A 231 -15.37 -2.19 -22.73
C LYS A 231 -15.99 -1.65 -21.43
N ARG A 232 -16.45 -2.53 -20.54
CA ARG A 232 -17.07 -2.17 -19.26
C ARG A 232 -16.77 -3.23 -18.21
N PHE A 233 -16.36 -2.79 -17.03
CA PHE A 233 -16.04 -3.65 -15.88
C PHE A 233 -16.58 -3.05 -14.57
N ASP A 234 -16.35 -3.74 -13.45
CA ASP A 234 -17.06 -3.47 -12.20
C ASP A 234 -16.47 -2.29 -11.42
N ILE A 235 -15.18 -2.35 -11.09
CA ILE A 235 -14.57 -1.42 -10.14
C ILE A 235 -13.27 -0.86 -10.72
N HIS A 236 -13.17 0.47 -10.80
CA HIS A 236 -11.92 1.16 -11.13
C HIS A 236 -11.42 1.97 -9.92
N GLY A 237 -10.13 1.85 -9.62
CA GLY A 237 -9.54 2.30 -8.37
C GLY A 237 -8.24 3.09 -8.52
N GLY A 238 -7.98 4.01 -7.59
CA GLY A 238 -6.71 4.73 -7.50
C GLY A 238 -6.62 5.68 -6.30
N GLY A 239 -5.55 6.48 -6.26
CA GLY A 239 -5.47 7.63 -5.35
C GLY A 239 -6.38 8.78 -5.79
N LEU A 240 -6.79 9.66 -4.87
CA LEU A 240 -7.62 10.82 -5.20
C LEU A 240 -6.99 11.75 -6.24
N ASP A 241 -5.66 11.82 -6.27
CA ASP A 241 -4.90 12.56 -7.28
C ASP A 241 -5.07 12.01 -8.70
N LEU A 242 -5.49 10.74 -8.85
CA LEU A 242 -5.81 10.15 -10.14
C LEU A 242 -7.24 10.47 -10.61
N ALA A 243 -8.16 10.83 -9.71
CA ALA A 243 -9.53 11.18 -10.10
C ALA A 243 -9.56 12.29 -11.17
N PHE A 244 -8.63 13.26 -11.07
CA PHE A 244 -8.39 14.25 -12.10
C PHE A 244 -6.90 14.60 -12.21
N PRO A 245 -6.31 14.62 -13.43
CA PRO A 245 -6.98 14.41 -14.72
C PRO A 245 -7.08 12.94 -15.15
N HIS A 246 -6.38 12.01 -14.49
CA HIS A 246 -6.10 10.70 -15.06
C HIS A 246 -7.36 9.86 -15.36
N HIS A 247 -8.16 9.54 -14.35
CA HIS A 247 -9.37 8.75 -14.49
C HIS A 247 -10.48 9.46 -15.27
N GLU A 248 -10.55 10.80 -15.21
CA GLU A 248 -11.45 11.58 -16.07
C GLU A 248 -11.09 11.40 -17.55
N ASN A 249 -9.79 11.41 -17.88
CA ASN A 249 -9.29 11.19 -19.22
C ASN A 249 -9.50 9.74 -19.67
N GLU A 250 -9.29 8.76 -18.79
CA GLU A 250 -9.55 7.35 -19.10
C GLU A 250 -11.03 7.11 -19.41
N LYS A 251 -11.92 7.68 -18.58
CA LYS A 251 -13.35 7.65 -18.82
C LYS A 251 -13.69 8.27 -20.17
N ALA A 252 -13.11 9.44 -20.49
CA ALA A 252 -13.38 10.13 -21.73
C ALA A 252 -12.92 9.33 -22.96
N GLN A 253 -11.69 8.82 -22.95
CA GLN A 253 -11.13 7.96 -24.00
C GLN A 253 -12.00 6.72 -24.22
N SER A 254 -12.33 6.01 -23.14
CA SER A 254 -13.06 4.74 -23.23
C SER A 254 -14.51 4.97 -23.67
N CYS A 255 -15.21 5.96 -23.11
CA CYS A 255 -16.59 6.26 -23.50
C CYS A 255 -16.69 6.78 -24.94
N ALA A 256 -15.73 7.58 -25.39
CA ALA A 256 -15.64 8.03 -26.77
C ALA A 256 -15.39 6.89 -27.79
N CYS A 257 -14.84 5.75 -27.35
CA CYS A 257 -14.70 4.51 -28.15
C CYS A 257 -15.97 3.62 -28.16
N GLY A 258 -17.13 4.20 -27.87
CA GLY A 258 -18.43 3.53 -27.97
C GLY A 258 -18.84 2.75 -26.71
N VAL A 259 -18.50 3.24 -25.52
CA VAL A 259 -19.08 2.74 -24.26
C VAL A 259 -20.28 3.62 -23.90
N GLU A 260 -21.49 3.05 -23.92
CA GLU A 260 -22.74 3.83 -23.85
C GLU A 260 -22.96 4.55 -22.50
N GLU A 261 -22.56 3.96 -21.36
CA GLU A 261 -22.88 4.50 -20.03
C GLU A 261 -21.66 4.97 -19.23
N ASP A 262 -20.67 4.08 -19.05
CA ASP A 262 -19.42 4.37 -18.34
C ASP A 262 -18.43 3.21 -18.52
N PHE A 263 -17.15 3.53 -18.37
CA PHE A 263 -16.03 2.58 -18.43
C PHE A 263 -16.00 1.63 -17.23
N ALA A 264 -16.39 2.11 -16.05
CA ALA A 264 -16.50 1.33 -14.82
C ALA A 264 -17.82 1.61 -14.08
N GLN A 265 -18.41 0.58 -13.47
CA GLN A 265 -19.64 0.76 -12.67
C GLN A 265 -19.38 1.60 -11.41
N VAL A 266 -18.27 1.33 -10.72
CA VAL A 266 -17.89 2.00 -9.47
C VAL A 266 -16.49 2.58 -9.59
N TRP A 267 -16.36 3.87 -9.28
CA TRP A 267 -15.08 4.57 -9.19
C TRP A 267 -14.69 4.81 -7.73
N MET A 268 -13.59 4.22 -7.28
CA MET A 268 -13.13 4.32 -5.90
C MET A 268 -11.80 5.06 -5.81
N HIS A 269 -11.71 6.03 -4.88
CA HIS A 269 -10.47 6.76 -4.64
C HIS A 269 -10.14 6.84 -3.14
N ASN A 270 -8.91 6.51 -2.77
CA ASN A 270 -8.41 6.77 -1.43
C ASN A 270 -7.88 8.21 -1.30
N GLU A 271 -8.04 8.78 -0.12
CA GLU A 271 -7.60 10.13 0.18
C GLU A 271 -6.08 10.21 0.35
N MET A 272 -5.55 11.44 0.34
CA MET A 272 -4.11 11.73 0.47
C MET A 272 -3.54 11.41 1.85
N LEU A 273 -2.21 11.35 1.93
CA LEU A 273 -1.45 11.02 3.13
C LEU A 273 -0.69 12.24 3.66
N GLN A 274 -0.57 12.32 4.98
CA GLN A 274 0.22 13.30 5.74
C GLN A 274 1.27 12.61 6.58
N VAL A 275 2.33 13.32 6.94
CA VAL A 275 3.35 12.86 7.89
C VAL A 275 3.52 13.91 8.96
N GLU A 276 3.29 13.53 10.22
CA GLU A 276 3.31 14.42 11.38
C GLU A 276 2.46 15.69 11.15
N GLY A 277 1.25 15.49 10.62
CA GLY A 277 0.27 16.54 10.33
C GLY A 277 0.61 17.44 9.13
N LYS A 278 1.69 17.16 8.40
CA LYS A 278 2.12 17.95 7.24
C LYS A 278 1.94 17.17 5.94
N LYS A 279 1.65 17.88 4.84
CA LYS A 279 1.68 17.29 3.50
C LYS A 279 3.06 16.70 3.24
N MET A 280 3.10 15.49 2.67
CA MET A 280 4.34 14.85 2.26
C MET A 280 4.96 15.60 1.06
N SER A 281 6.24 15.95 1.15
CA SER A 281 6.98 16.53 0.03
C SER A 281 8.48 16.30 0.19
N LYS A 282 9.20 16.17 -0.93
CA LYS A 282 10.67 16.07 -0.91
C LYS A 282 11.32 17.30 -0.29
N SER A 283 10.77 18.50 -0.52
CA SER A 283 11.29 19.78 -0.01
C SER A 283 11.19 19.92 1.51
N LEU A 284 10.19 19.31 2.15
CA LEU A 284 10.05 19.33 3.61
C LEU A 284 10.87 18.22 4.30
N GLY A 285 11.56 17.36 3.55
CA GLY A 285 12.32 16.23 4.08
C GLY A 285 11.45 15.15 4.75
N ASN A 286 10.12 15.23 4.63
CA ASN A 286 9.15 14.29 5.23
C ASN A 286 8.62 13.26 4.22
N PHE A 287 9.37 13.01 3.16
CA PHE A 287 9.06 12.03 2.13
C PHE A 287 9.76 10.71 2.46
N PHE A 288 8.97 9.66 2.69
CA PHE A 288 9.49 8.34 3.04
C PHE A 288 9.09 7.31 1.99
N SER A 289 10.07 6.52 1.54
CA SER A 289 9.78 5.24 0.88
C SER A 289 9.23 4.23 1.88
N VAL A 290 8.52 3.22 1.38
CA VAL A 290 8.11 2.09 2.25
C VAL A 290 9.36 1.46 2.86
N ARG A 291 10.38 1.19 2.04
CA ARG A 291 11.66 0.68 2.52
C ARG A 291 12.30 1.57 3.58
N ALA A 292 12.29 2.89 3.42
CA ALA A 292 12.88 3.80 4.39
C ALA A 292 12.22 3.68 5.77
N LEU A 293 10.92 3.40 5.86
CA LEU A 293 10.27 3.11 7.13
C LEU A 293 10.70 1.74 7.70
N ILE A 294 10.81 0.73 6.83
CA ILE A 294 11.27 -0.61 7.25
C ILE A 294 12.72 -0.54 7.76
N ASP A 295 13.60 0.18 7.09
CA ASP A 295 15.00 0.40 7.51
C ASP A 295 15.10 1.21 8.81
N GLN A 296 14.10 2.02 9.14
CA GLN A 296 13.97 2.69 10.43
C GLN A 296 13.45 1.78 11.56
N GLY A 297 13.09 0.53 11.24
CA GLY A 297 12.63 -0.47 12.21
C GLY A 297 11.12 -0.60 12.32
N TYR A 298 10.32 0.03 11.45
CA TYR A 298 8.88 -0.19 11.40
C TYR A 298 8.57 -1.42 10.52
N SER A 299 8.05 -2.49 11.10
CA SER A 299 7.68 -3.68 10.31
C SER A 299 6.56 -3.37 9.31
N GLY A 300 6.45 -4.18 8.25
CA GLY A 300 5.39 -4.02 7.27
C GLY A 300 3.98 -4.16 7.87
N GLU A 301 3.78 -5.02 8.86
CA GLU A 301 2.52 -5.16 9.59
C GLU A 301 2.18 -3.91 10.40
N VAL A 302 3.18 -3.25 11.02
CA VAL A 302 2.96 -1.96 11.70
C VAL A 302 2.51 -0.92 10.69
N ILE A 303 3.21 -0.83 9.55
CA ILE A 303 2.85 0.13 8.49
C ILE A 303 1.42 -0.11 8.03
N ARG A 304 1.08 -1.37 7.72
CA ARG A 304 -0.26 -1.79 7.30
C ARG A 304 -1.33 -1.41 8.33
N LEU A 305 -1.12 -1.72 9.60
CA LEU A 305 -2.12 -1.44 10.64
C LEU A 305 -2.35 0.05 10.84
N VAL A 306 -1.31 0.89 10.73
CA VAL A 306 -1.47 2.36 10.76
C VAL A 306 -2.34 2.84 9.61
N PHE A 307 -2.14 2.32 8.41
CA PHE A 307 -2.92 2.68 7.23
C PHE A 307 -4.40 2.32 7.39
N LEU A 308 -4.67 1.12 7.88
CA LEU A 308 -6.03 0.62 8.14
C LEU A 308 -6.72 1.38 9.30
N GLY A 309 -5.94 2.05 10.17
CA GLY A 309 -6.44 2.85 11.28
C GLY A 309 -7.33 4.03 10.88
N THR A 310 -7.24 4.49 9.62
CA THR A 310 -8.02 5.61 9.09
C THR A 310 -8.81 5.15 7.87
N HIS A 311 -10.13 5.39 7.85
CA HIS A 311 -10.98 5.10 6.70
C HIS A 311 -10.35 5.61 5.40
N TYR A 312 -10.39 4.81 4.32
CA TYR A 312 -9.61 5.06 3.10
C TYR A 312 -9.89 6.44 2.47
N ARG A 313 -11.13 6.93 2.58
CA ARG A 313 -11.61 8.26 2.14
C ARG A 313 -11.32 9.43 3.08
N LYS A 314 -10.48 9.25 4.11
CA LYS A 314 -10.07 10.33 5.02
C LYS A 314 -8.56 10.54 4.93
N PRO A 315 -8.06 11.78 5.10
CA PRO A 315 -6.62 12.02 5.11
C PRO A 315 -5.98 11.18 6.21
N MET A 316 -5.02 10.32 5.83
CA MET A 316 -4.33 9.47 6.78
C MET A 316 -3.00 10.13 7.13
N ASP A 317 -2.73 10.22 8.41
CA ASP A 317 -1.52 10.84 8.93
C ASP A 317 -0.61 9.78 9.52
N TRP A 318 0.58 9.60 8.96
CA TRP A 318 1.64 8.77 9.49
C TRP A 318 2.34 9.51 10.63
N THR A 319 2.29 8.93 11.83
CA THR A 319 2.99 9.47 13.00
C THR A 319 3.66 8.36 13.78
N ASP A 320 4.77 8.69 14.43
CA ASP A 320 5.48 7.74 15.31
C ASP A 320 4.58 7.24 16.44
N LYS A 321 3.68 8.09 16.95
CA LYS A 321 2.67 7.70 17.95
C LYS A 321 1.75 6.59 17.43
N LYS A 322 1.20 6.73 16.23
CA LYS A 322 0.31 5.72 15.63
C LYS A 322 1.07 4.43 15.34
N ALA A 323 2.32 4.52 14.88
CA ALA A 323 3.16 3.35 14.67
C ALA A 323 3.37 2.56 15.98
N LYS A 324 3.69 3.24 17.08
CA LYS A 324 3.83 2.60 18.41
C LYS A 324 2.52 1.97 18.92
N GLU A 325 1.38 2.63 18.71
CA GLU A 325 0.07 2.10 19.08
C GLU A 325 -0.30 0.85 18.26
N ALA A 326 0.01 0.86 16.96
CA ALA A 326 -0.15 -0.27 16.07
C ALA A 326 0.74 -1.44 16.51
N GLU A 327 2.03 -1.19 16.72
CA GLU A 327 2.99 -2.19 17.19
C GLU A 327 2.55 -2.83 18.51
N ALA A 328 2.12 -2.02 19.49
CA ALA A 328 1.62 -2.53 20.77
C ALA A 328 0.37 -3.41 20.62
N THR A 329 -0.48 -3.13 19.62
CA THR A 329 -1.65 -3.96 19.30
C THR A 329 -1.22 -5.30 18.70
N LEU A 330 -0.28 -5.28 17.76
CA LEU A 330 0.24 -6.49 17.12
C LEU A 330 1.00 -7.38 18.11
N ARG A 331 1.80 -6.79 19.02
CA ARG A 331 2.46 -7.53 20.11
C ARG A 331 1.46 -8.25 21.01
N LYS A 332 0.32 -7.62 21.34
CA LYS A 332 -0.74 -8.27 22.11
C LYS A 332 -1.37 -9.43 21.34
N ALA A 333 -1.63 -9.26 20.04
CA ALA A 333 -2.13 -10.32 19.18
C ALA A 333 -1.17 -11.50 19.12
N ALA A 334 0.12 -11.25 18.86
CA ALA A 334 1.15 -12.27 18.80
C ALA A 334 1.30 -13.04 20.11
N ARG A 335 1.30 -12.35 21.26
CA ARG A 335 1.30 -12.99 22.60
C ARG A 335 0.07 -13.87 22.82
N LEU A 336 -1.10 -13.41 22.36
CA LEU A 336 -2.32 -14.21 22.47
C LEU A 336 -2.21 -15.47 21.60
N PHE A 337 -1.70 -15.36 20.38
CA PHE A 337 -1.50 -16.50 19.47
C PHE A 337 -0.42 -17.47 19.94
N SER A 338 0.63 -17.00 20.61
CA SER A 338 1.71 -17.87 21.13
C SER A 338 1.36 -18.61 22.43
N SER A 339 0.24 -18.26 23.08
CA SER A 339 -0.22 -18.96 24.28
C SER A 339 -0.97 -20.26 23.94
N THR A 340 -0.90 -21.27 24.80
CA THR A 340 -1.65 -22.52 24.64
C THR A 340 -3.16 -22.25 24.53
N PRO A 341 -3.90 -23.00 23.70
CA PRO A 341 -3.50 -24.22 22.99
C PRO A 341 -2.66 -24.07 21.70
N PHE A 342 -2.04 -22.91 21.36
CA PHE A 342 -1.19 -22.84 20.15
C PHE A 342 0.32 -22.67 20.40
N PRO A 343 1.06 -23.80 20.35
CA PRO A 343 2.50 -23.82 20.09
C PRO A 343 2.91 -24.53 18.76
N LYS A 344 1.98 -24.90 17.86
CA LYS A 344 2.26 -25.35 16.47
C LYS A 344 1.12 -24.96 15.50
N SER A 345 1.46 -24.76 14.22
CA SER A 345 0.62 -24.29 13.10
C SER A 345 -0.43 -25.30 12.60
N TRP A 346 -1.25 -25.87 13.48
CA TRP A 346 -2.39 -26.71 13.07
C TRP A 346 -3.69 -25.91 12.88
N LEU A 347 -3.69 -24.60 13.17
CA LEU A 347 -4.82 -23.74 12.86
C LEU A 347 -4.81 -23.42 11.35
N ASN A 348 -5.49 -24.26 10.58
CA ASN A 348 -5.91 -23.87 9.25
C ASN A 348 -7.07 -22.88 9.40
N THR A 349 -6.75 -21.60 9.49
CA THR A 349 -7.73 -20.52 9.59
C THR A 349 -8.65 -20.44 8.37
N SER A 350 -8.27 -21.05 7.25
CA SER A 350 -9.15 -21.26 6.09
C SER A 350 -10.46 -21.96 6.46
N ASP A 351 -10.45 -22.80 7.51
CA ASP A 351 -11.63 -23.51 8.01
C ASP A 351 -12.41 -22.70 9.08
N VAL A 352 -11.89 -21.54 9.48
CA VAL A 352 -12.49 -20.67 10.50
C VAL A 352 -13.27 -19.57 9.80
N GLU A 353 -14.59 -19.54 10.02
CA GLU A 353 -15.40 -18.45 9.51
C GLU A 353 -15.04 -17.12 10.16
N VAL A 354 -14.78 -16.12 9.31
CA VAL A 354 -14.63 -14.73 9.74
C VAL A 354 -15.96 -14.26 10.36
N PRO A 355 -15.95 -13.60 11.53
CA PRO A 355 -17.16 -13.10 12.16
C PRO A 355 -17.99 -12.22 11.22
N GLN A 356 -19.28 -12.49 11.13
CA GLN A 356 -20.17 -11.79 10.21
C GLN A 356 -20.19 -10.27 10.46
N GLU A 357 -20.14 -9.83 11.72
CA GLU A 357 -20.07 -8.40 12.07
C GLU A 357 -18.81 -7.70 11.53
N PHE A 358 -17.72 -8.47 11.36
CA PHE A 358 -16.46 -7.98 10.82
C PHE A 358 -16.55 -7.83 9.29
N VAL A 359 -17.11 -8.85 8.62
CA VAL A 359 -17.35 -8.81 7.18
C VAL A 359 -18.31 -7.68 6.82
N GLU A 360 -19.39 -7.47 7.60
CA GLU A 360 -20.36 -6.39 7.41
C GLU A 360 -19.74 -4.99 7.60
N ALA A 361 -18.80 -4.84 8.53
CA ALA A 361 -18.05 -3.59 8.68
C ALA A 361 -17.24 -3.26 7.42
N LEU A 362 -16.54 -4.25 6.86
CA LEU A 362 -15.79 -4.07 5.61
C LEU A 362 -16.71 -3.90 4.41
N ALA A 363 -17.82 -4.65 4.35
CA ALA A 363 -18.82 -4.54 3.29
C ALA A 363 -19.49 -3.16 3.27
N ASN A 364 -19.51 -2.43 4.37
CA ASN A 364 -20.03 -1.07 4.44
C ASN A 364 -18.96 0.00 4.11
N ASP A 365 -18.52 0.04 2.86
CA ASP A 365 -17.54 1.00 2.29
C ASP A 365 -16.13 0.87 2.88
N LEU A 366 -15.65 -0.38 3.06
CA LEU A 366 -14.33 -0.68 3.62
C LEU A 366 -14.10 0.05 4.95
N ASN A 367 -15.07 -0.03 5.88
CA ASN A 367 -14.96 0.64 7.17
C ASN A 367 -13.98 -0.09 8.10
N THR A 368 -12.69 -0.01 7.77
CA THR A 368 -11.58 -0.59 8.52
C THR A 368 -11.50 0.01 9.92
N SER A 369 -11.86 1.28 10.10
CA SER A 369 -11.92 1.90 11.42
C SER A 369 -12.91 1.18 12.35
N LEU A 370 -14.08 0.79 11.86
CA LEU A 370 -15.03 -0.04 12.61
C LEU A 370 -14.51 -1.47 12.79
N ALA A 371 -13.99 -2.08 11.73
CA ALA A 371 -13.42 -3.44 11.79
C ALA A 371 -12.31 -3.56 12.86
N LEU A 372 -11.45 -2.56 12.99
CA LEU A 372 -10.40 -2.51 14.01
C LEU A 372 -10.94 -2.38 15.45
N THR A 373 -12.17 -1.90 15.65
CA THR A 373 -12.82 -1.95 16.97
C THR A 373 -13.14 -3.40 17.37
N PHE A 374 -13.52 -4.25 16.41
CA PHE A 374 -13.73 -5.67 16.64
C PHE A 374 -12.40 -6.41 16.90
N ILE A 375 -11.32 -6.07 16.20
CA ILE A 375 -9.98 -6.59 16.53
C ILE A 375 -9.64 -6.34 18.01
N ARG A 376 -9.85 -5.11 18.49
CA ARG A 376 -9.62 -4.75 19.90
C ARG A 376 -10.55 -5.49 20.86
N LYS A 377 -11.81 -5.72 20.46
CA LYS A 377 -12.79 -6.51 21.22
C LYS A 377 -12.32 -7.96 21.35
N TYR A 378 -11.98 -8.62 20.25
CA TYR A 378 -11.53 -10.01 20.25
C TYR A 378 -10.24 -10.19 21.04
N LEU A 379 -9.30 -9.24 20.93
CA LEU A 379 -8.11 -9.19 21.78
C LEU A 379 -8.44 -9.12 23.28
N LYS A 380 -9.41 -8.27 23.67
CA LYS A 380 -9.83 -8.11 25.07
C LYS A 380 -10.55 -9.36 25.59
N GLU A 381 -11.33 -10.01 24.74
CA GLU A 381 -12.07 -11.24 25.06
C GLU A 381 -11.16 -12.48 25.06
N GLY A 382 -9.96 -12.39 24.47
CA GLY A 382 -9.06 -13.53 24.30
C GLY A 382 -9.53 -14.51 23.23
N ASP A 383 -10.42 -14.10 22.32
CA ASP A 383 -10.99 -14.94 21.28
C ASP A 383 -10.02 -15.08 20.10
N LYS A 384 -9.20 -16.13 20.16
CA LYS A 384 -8.13 -16.41 19.19
C LYS A 384 -8.65 -16.63 17.78
N LEU A 385 -9.76 -17.36 17.62
CA LEU A 385 -10.27 -17.74 16.31
C LEU A 385 -10.85 -16.54 15.56
N LYS A 386 -11.65 -15.72 16.25
CA LYS A 386 -12.19 -14.49 15.66
C LYS A 386 -11.08 -13.50 15.34
N LEU A 387 -10.09 -13.37 16.21
CA LEU A 387 -8.95 -12.48 15.98
C LEU A 387 -8.12 -12.93 14.76
N ALA A 388 -7.78 -14.22 14.70
CA ALA A 388 -6.97 -14.81 13.62
C ALA A 388 -7.61 -14.60 12.25
N SER A 389 -8.84 -15.11 12.06
CA SER A 389 -9.59 -15.00 10.80
C SER A 389 -9.83 -13.55 10.36
N SER A 390 -10.07 -12.64 11.32
CA SER A 390 -10.25 -11.21 11.02
C SER A 390 -8.95 -10.51 10.60
N LEU A 391 -7.82 -10.85 11.22
CA LEU A 391 -6.51 -10.30 10.85
C LEU A 391 -6.06 -10.79 9.47
N GLU A 392 -6.30 -12.06 9.13
CA GLU A 392 -5.97 -12.58 7.80
C GLU A 392 -6.84 -11.98 6.70
N LEU A 393 -8.14 -11.75 6.96
CA LEU A 393 -8.98 -11.02 6.02
C LEU A 393 -8.48 -9.59 5.81
N LEU A 394 -7.88 -8.97 6.83
CA LEU A 394 -7.17 -7.69 6.70
C LEU A 394 -5.78 -7.81 6.08
N GLY A 395 -5.30 -9.00 5.73
CA GLY A 395 -4.01 -9.22 5.07
C GLY A 395 -2.79 -9.35 5.98
N PHE A 396 -2.99 -9.66 7.27
CA PHE A 396 -1.89 -10.03 8.15
C PHE A 396 -1.56 -11.51 8.03
N ASN A 397 -0.26 -11.84 7.95
CA ASN A 397 0.22 -13.22 8.04
C ASN A 397 0.45 -13.57 9.52
N LEU A 398 -0.30 -14.56 10.05
CA LEU A 398 -0.23 -14.91 11.47
C LEU A 398 1.11 -15.50 11.88
N ASP A 399 1.74 -16.31 11.03
CA ASP A 399 3.07 -16.86 11.29
C ASP A 399 4.11 -15.75 11.34
N SER A 400 4.03 -14.75 10.45
CA SER A 400 4.87 -13.55 10.48
C SER A 400 4.62 -12.73 11.74
N LEU A 401 3.36 -12.57 12.17
CA LEU A 401 3.04 -11.85 13.40
C LEU A 401 3.62 -12.54 14.65
N ILE A 402 3.45 -13.85 14.75
CA ILE A 402 4.02 -14.63 15.86
C ILE A 402 5.54 -14.52 15.81
N THR A 403 6.13 -14.80 14.64
CA THR A 403 7.58 -14.71 14.41
C THR A 403 8.15 -13.33 14.73
N SER A 404 7.48 -12.25 14.36
CA SER A 404 8.03 -10.90 14.46
C SER A 404 7.75 -10.24 15.80
N PHE A 405 6.70 -10.65 16.52
CA PHE A 405 6.22 -9.94 17.71
C PHE A 405 5.98 -10.79 18.95
N ALA A 406 5.97 -12.13 18.85
CA ALA A 406 5.84 -12.96 20.03
C ALA A 406 7.16 -12.92 20.81
N ASN A 407 7.22 -12.01 21.77
CA ASN A 407 8.23 -12.08 22.82
C ASN A 407 8.01 -13.42 23.56
N LEU A 408 8.84 -14.42 23.28
CA LEU A 408 8.87 -15.64 24.09
C LEU A 408 9.47 -15.28 25.45
N GLU A 409 8.60 -14.98 26.43
CA GLU A 409 9.01 -14.96 27.84
C GLU A 409 9.34 -16.39 28.26
N LEU A 410 10.59 -16.62 28.67
CA LEU A 410 10.97 -17.77 29.49
C LEU A 410 10.28 -17.64 30.85
N SER A 411 9.01 -18.04 30.94
CA SER A 411 8.46 -18.47 32.23
C SER A 411 9.03 -19.87 32.47
N SER A 412 10.06 -19.99 33.30
CA SER A 412 10.45 -21.29 33.87
C SER A 412 9.30 -21.75 34.78
N PRO A 413 8.54 -22.81 34.45
CA PRO A 413 7.87 -23.56 35.50
C PRO A 413 8.99 -24.29 36.25
N GLU A 414 8.96 -24.23 37.57
CA GLU A 414 9.66 -25.22 38.37
C GLU A 414 9.18 -26.61 37.93
N ASP A 415 9.86 -27.26 36.99
CA ASP A 415 9.86 -28.71 36.86
C ASP A 415 10.94 -29.20 35.91
N LYS A 416 11.85 -30.00 36.48
CA LYS A 416 12.85 -30.77 35.75
C LYS A 416 12.11 -31.83 34.92
N TYR A 417 12.58 -32.04 33.68
CA TYR A 417 12.16 -33.07 32.72
C TYR A 417 11.05 -32.73 31.72
N VAL A 418 11.31 -31.82 30.77
CA VAL A 418 11.01 -32.05 29.34
C VAL A 418 12.06 -31.33 28.48
N LYS A 419 12.78 -32.07 27.64
CA LYS A 419 13.56 -31.53 26.52
C LYS A 419 12.59 -31.19 25.38
N SER A 420 12.50 -29.94 24.97
CA SER A 420 12.07 -29.60 23.61
C SER A 420 12.71 -28.30 23.13
N ASN A 421 13.49 -28.40 22.05
CA ASN A 421 14.00 -27.30 21.24
C ASN A 421 12.85 -26.59 20.48
N ALA A 422 12.93 -25.27 20.29
CA ALA A 422 12.51 -24.50 19.08
C ALA A 422 12.54 -22.98 19.39
N LEU A 423 13.42 -22.19 18.76
CA LEU A 423 13.30 -21.36 17.53
C LEU A 423 12.78 -19.93 17.80
N LEU A 424 13.65 -18.95 17.50
CA LEU A 424 13.53 -17.49 17.71
C LEU A 424 13.55 -16.76 16.36
N PRO A 425 12.63 -15.82 16.10
CA PRO A 425 13.00 -14.49 15.54
C PRO A 425 12.16 -13.37 16.21
N TYR A 426 12.31 -12.04 16.05
CA TYR A 426 13.38 -11.14 15.59
C TYR A 426 13.79 -10.23 16.77
N GLY A 427 15.09 -9.95 16.89
CA GLY A 427 15.72 -9.36 18.06
C GLY A 427 16.34 -10.47 18.92
N GLU A 428 17.67 -10.57 18.84
CA GLU A 428 18.54 -11.59 19.43
C GLU A 428 18.04 -12.18 20.76
N VAL A 429 18.37 -13.47 20.97
CA VAL A 429 18.55 -14.13 22.29
C VAL A 429 18.47 -13.09 23.39
N MET A 430 17.48 -13.15 24.28
CA MET A 430 17.40 -12.22 25.41
C MET A 430 18.81 -12.09 25.96
N ASP A 431 19.43 -10.94 25.70
CA ASP A 431 20.88 -10.83 25.73
C ASP A 431 21.31 -11.34 27.09
N SER A 432 22.28 -12.27 27.17
CA SER A 432 22.73 -12.75 28.48
C SER A 432 23.05 -11.56 29.39
N THR A 433 23.52 -10.47 28.79
CA THR A 433 23.68 -9.14 29.39
C THR A 433 22.38 -8.55 29.96
N LEU A 434 21.26 -8.53 29.21
CA LEU A 434 19.98 -8.03 29.70
C LEU A 434 19.38 -8.91 30.79
N LEU A 435 19.54 -10.23 30.72
CA LEU A 435 19.14 -11.14 31.80
C LEU A 435 19.91 -10.84 33.08
N GLU A 436 21.22 -10.66 32.95
CA GLU A 436 22.10 -10.31 34.06
C GLU A 436 21.78 -8.93 34.64
N LEU A 437 21.52 -7.93 33.80
CA LEU A 437 21.10 -6.60 34.21
C LEU A 437 19.72 -6.59 34.87
N ALA A 438 18.79 -7.42 34.41
CA ALA A 438 17.48 -7.59 35.06
C ALA A 438 17.63 -8.19 36.46
N ASN A 439 18.48 -9.20 36.61
CA ASN A 439 18.81 -9.79 37.91
C ASN A 439 19.53 -8.79 38.82
N ARG A 440 20.49 -8.02 38.30
CA ARG A 440 21.20 -6.96 39.03
C ARG A 440 20.23 -5.89 39.51
N LEU A 441 19.31 -5.44 38.66
CA LEU A 441 18.28 -4.46 39.01
C LEU A 441 17.32 -5.02 40.07
N ARG A 442 16.99 -6.31 40.02
CA ARG A 442 16.17 -6.99 41.04
C ARG A 442 16.89 -7.04 42.39
N THR A 443 18.16 -7.43 42.41
CA THR A 443 19.00 -7.48 43.61
C THR A 443 19.21 -6.09 44.20
N SER A 444 19.58 -5.09 43.38
CA SER A 444 19.74 -3.70 43.83
C SER A 444 18.45 -3.16 44.43
N ARG A 445 17.28 -3.50 43.87
CA ARG A 445 16.00 -3.10 44.43
C ARG A 445 15.72 -3.79 45.77
N GLN A 446 15.98 -5.09 45.90
CA GLN A 446 15.80 -5.80 47.17
C GLN A 446 16.65 -5.17 48.28
N GLN A 447 17.90 -4.84 47.98
CA GLN A 447 18.79 -4.13 48.89
C GLN A 447 18.27 -2.72 49.21
N ALA A 448 17.91 -1.93 48.20
CA ALA A 448 17.32 -0.61 48.37
C ALA A 448 16.06 -0.61 49.24
N MET A 449 15.26 -1.68 49.18
CA MET A 449 14.06 -1.80 50.00
C MET A 449 14.35 -1.96 51.49
N GLN A 450 15.50 -2.57 51.82
CA GLN A 450 16.01 -2.73 53.18
C GLN A 450 16.76 -1.47 53.66
N THR A 451 17.63 -0.91 52.83
CA THR A 451 18.51 0.22 53.19
C THR A 451 17.87 1.59 52.99
N LYS A 452 16.77 1.68 52.25
CA LYS A 452 16.12 2.92 51.77
C LYS A 452 16.99 3.78 50.83
N ASP A 453 18.08 3.24 50.32
CA ASP A 453 18.93 3.89 49.31
C ASP A 453 18.62 3.34 47.91
N PHE A 454 18.02 4.19 47.07
CA PHE A 454 17.61 3.83 45.69
C PHE A 454 18.56 4.33 44.61
N ALA A 455 19.66 5.01 44.97
CA ALA A 455 20.55 5.65 44.00
C ALA A 455 21.05 4.67 42.92
N SER A 456 21.41 3.45 43.32
CA SER A 456 21.86 2.40 42.41
C SER A 456 20.75 1.86 41.48
N VAL A 457 19.49 1.83 41.96
CA VAL A 457 18.34 1.41 41.16
C VAL A 457 18.04 2.45 40.09
N ASP A 458 18.03 3.72 40.47
CA ASP A 458 17.75 4.83 39.57
C ASP A 458 18.85 5.01 38.51
N ALA A 459 20.13 4.88 38.92
CA ALA A 459 21.26 4.92 38.00
C ALA A 459 21.19 3.80 36.95
N LEU A 460 20.91 2.57 37.37
CA LEU A 460 20.81 1.42 36.46
C LEU A 460 19.59 1.53 35.54
N LYS A 461 18.45 1.99 36.06
CA LYS A 461 17.24 2.24 35.25
C LYS A 461 17.46 3.33 34.20
N LEU A 462 18.14 4.41 34.57
CA LEU A 462 18.47 5.49 33.65
C LEU A 462 19.41 5.01 32.54
N ALA A 463 20.44 4.25 32.90
CA ALA A 463 21.38 3.70 31.93
C ALA A 463 20.71 2.73 30.94
N LEU A 464 19.84 1.84 31.44
CA LEU A 464 19.01 0.96 30.59
C LEU A 464 18.10 1.77 29.65
N THR A 465 17.45 2.81 30.16
CA THR A 465 16.57 3.67 29.34
C THR A 465 17.37 4.42 28.27
N ASN A 466 18.58 4.90 28.58
CA ASN A 466 19.48 5.56 27.62
C ASN A 466 20.03 4.62 26.56
N ALA A 467 20.19 3.34 26.90
CA ALA A 467 20.51 2.27 25.96
C ALA A 467 19.29 1.84 25.12
N GLY A 468 18.13 2.47 25.31
CA GLY A 468 16.91 2.15 24.56
C GLY A 468 16.17 0.93 25.09
N VAL A 469 16.27 0.62 26.38
CA VAL A 469 15.53 -0.47 27.06
C VAL A 469 14.36 0.11 27.86
N SER A 470 13.16 -0.43 27.66
CA SER A 470 11.99 -0.18 28.49
C SER A 470 12.13 -0.96 29.80
N VAL A 471 12.03 -0.24 30.92
CA VAL A 471 12.16 -0.82 32.27
C VAL A 471 10.80 -0.81 32.97
N GLN A 472 10.18 -1.98 33.11
CA GLN A 472 8.97 -2.16 33.91
C GLN A 472 9.31 -2.87 35.21
N MET A 473 8.91 -2.27 36.33
CA MET A 473 9.21 -2.76 37.67
C MET A 473 7.95 -2.78 38.52
N SER A 474 7.53 -3.99 38.93
CA SER A 474 6.42 -4.22 39.88
C SER A 474 6.96 -4.76 41.20
N LYS A 475 6.11 -5.01 42.21
CA LYS A 475 6.56 -5.54 43.50
C LYS A 475 7.33 -6.87 43.36
N ASP A 476 6.91 -7.70 42.41
CA ASP A 476 7.39 -9.08 42.28
C ASP A 476 8.18 -9.33 40.98
N ASN A 477 8.14 -8.40 40.01
CA ASN A 477 8.75 -8.60 38.71
C ASN A 477 9.58 -7.40 38.21
N VAL A 478 10.64 -7.69 37.47
CA VAL A 478 11.46 -6.73 36.72
C VAL A 478 11.49 -7.22 35.28
N VAL A 479 10.96 -6.43 34.37
CA VAL A 479 10.92 -6.72 32.94
C VAL A 479 11.72 -5.66 32.21
N LEU A 480 12.72 -6.11 31.45
CA LEU A 480 13.54 -5.30 30.58
C LEU A 480 13.21 -5.67 29.14
N GLU A 481 12.68 -4.72 28.37
CA GLU A 481 12.32 -4.93 26.96
C GLU A 481 13.14 -3.97 26.08
N PRO A 482 14.03 -4.47 25.19
CA PRO A 482 14.63 -3.65 24.15
C PRO A 482 13.56 -2.90 23.35
N THR A 483 13.76 -1.61 23.14
CA THR A 483 12.92 -0.81 22.22
C THR A 483 13.56 -0.76 20.85
N THR A 484 12.87 -0.17 19.87
CA THR A 484 13.42 0.06 18.52
C THR A 484 14.66 0.98 18.49
N ARG A 485 14.94 1.69 19.60
CA ARG A 485 16.16 2.52 19.78
C ARG A 485 17.26 1.80 20.57
N PHE A 486 17.14 0.49 20.74
CA PHE A 486 18.07 -0.30 21.53
C PHE A 486 19.47 -0.29 20.91
N ASP A 487 20.46 0.05 21.72
CA ASP A 487 21.88 0.10 21.35
C ASP A 487 22.68 -0.73 22.36
N LYS A 488 23.02 -1.95 21.94
CA LYS A 488 23.73 -2.94 22.75
C LYS A 488 25.10 -2.46 23.22
N SER A 489 25.80 -1.65 22.41
CA SER A 489 27.12 -1.12 22.78
C SER A 489 27.09 -0.26 24.05
N LYS A 490 25.93 0.37 24.34
CA LYS A 490 25.73 1.16 25.56
C LYS A 490 25.54 0.34 26.82
N LEU A 491 25.32 -0.98 26.69
CA LEU A 491 25.22 -1.89 27.83
C LEU A 491 26.58 -2.45 28.27
N GLU A 492 27.62 -2.40 27.43
CA GLU A 492 28.92 -3.00 27.70
C GLU A 492 29.58 -2.47 28.98
N ASN A 493 29.29 -1.22 29.35
CA ASN A 493 29.80 -0.58 30.58
C ASN A 493 28.91 -0.81 31.82
N LEU A 494 27.82 -1.57 31.71
CA LEU A 494 26.84 -1.82 32.79
C LEU A 494 26.95 -3.22 33.41
N LEU A 495 27.75 -4.10 32.81
CA LEU A 495 28.21 -5.35 33.41
C LEU A 495 29.37 -5.03 34.35
#